data_AF-A0A968LE13-F1
#
_entry.id   AF-A0A968LE13-F1
#
_cell.length_a   1.000
_cell.length_b   1.000
_cell.length_c   1.000
_cell.angle_alpha   90.00
_cell.angle_beta   90.00
_cell.angle_gamma   90.00
#
_symmetry.space_group_name_H-M   'P 1'
#
loop_
_entity.id
_entity.type
_entity.pdbx_description
1 polymer ?
#
loop_
_entity_poly.entity_id
_entity_poly.type
_entity_poly.pdbx_seq_one_letter_code
_entity_poly.pdbx_strand_id
1 'polypeptide(L)'
;NRDQVFQEACQYYGIPYPGHANHWFNSGMMVISQAHRPLFAWPEKVTSFAARNLDGSLAPPRFRWWDMPLLNCERLRLNIEIQDLGYRYNYLQSLSGLDNKPFSPKNSFIFHGCGEDKSMLYRMIETWYGRAFPDHAINTPKRLIAPCIQAF
;
A
#
# COMPACT_ATOMS: atom_id res chain seq x y z
N ASN A 1 -12.53 2.11 5.87
CA ASN A 1 -12.89 2.93 4.70
C ASN A 1 -11.75 3.91 4.38
N ARG A 2 -11.27 3.94 3.13
CA ARG A 2 -10.22 4.86 2.65
C ARG A 2 -10.72 6.30 2.51
N ASP A 3 -11.93 6.52 1.99
CA ASP A 3 -12.49 7.87 1.79
C ASP A 3 -12.48 8.67 3.09
N GLN A 4 -12.94 8.05 4.18
CA GLN A 4 -12.99 8.68 5.49
C GLN A 4 -11.61 9.06 6.02
N VAL A 5 -10.61 8.19 5.85
CA VAL A 5 -9.23 8.49 6.29
C VAL A 5 -8.63 9.62 5.45
N PHE A 6 -8.94 9.67 4.15
CA PHE A 6 -8.48 10.75 3.31
C PHE A 6 -9.13 12.09 3.67
N GLN A 7 -10.44 12.07 3.94
CA GLN A 7 -11.16 13.25 4.42
C GLN A 7 -10.58 13.79 5.74
N GLU A 8 -10.29 12.91 6.70
CA GLU A 8 -9.64 13.27 7.96
C GLU A 8 -8.25 13.90 7.74
N ALA A 9 -7.46 13.34 6.81
CA ALA A 9 -6.16 13.89 6.46
C ALA A 9 -6.26 15.27 5.80
N CYS A 10 -7.17 15.42 4.83
CA CYS A 10 -7.47 16.71 4.20
C CYS A 10 -7.86 17.76 5.24
N GLN A 11 -8.74 17.42 6.19
CA GLN A 11 -9.11 18.33 7.29
C GLN A 11 -7.91 18.69 8.17
N TYR A 12 -7.09 17.71 8.56
CA TYR A 12 -5.92 17.95 9.40
C TYR A 12 -4.91 18.90 8.75
N TYR A 13 -4.67 18.74 7.44
CA TYR A 13 -3.72 19.55 6.68
C TYR A 13 -4.35 20.83 6.07
N GLY A 14 -5.65 21.07 6.29
CA GLY A 14 -6.34 22.26 5.78
C GLY A 14 -6.50 22.29 4.25
N ILE A 15 -6.59 21.13 3.60
CA ILE A 15 -6.72 21.00 2.15
C ILE A 15 -8.15 20.58 1.77
N PRO A 16 -8.73 21.11 0.66
CA PRO A 16 -10.02 20.63 0.17
C PRO A 16 -10.01 19.14 -0.15
N TYR A 17 -11.01 18.43 0.37
CA TYR A 17 -11.22 17.02 0.03
C TYR A 17 -11.83 16.90 -1.38
N PRO A 18 -11.25 16.11 -2.31
CA PRO A 18 -11.70 16.02 -3.70
C PRO A 18 -12.95 15.15 -3.91
N GLY A 19 -13.68 14.80 -2.85
CA GLY A 19 -14.93 14.03 -2.91
C GLY A 19 -14.76 12.51 -2.87
N HIS A 20 -13.73 11.97 -3.53
CA HIS A 20 -13.46 10.51 -3.55
C HIS A 20 -11.97 10.17 -3.46
N ALA A 21 -11.64 9.12 -2.70
CA ALA A 21 -10.30 8.52 -2.63
C ALA A 21 -9.96 7.65 -3.85
N ASN A 22 -10.77 7.68 -4.90
CA ASN A 22 -10.51 6.96 -6.15
C ASN A 22 -9.20 7.43 -6.80
N HIS A 23 -8.78 8.65 -6.50
CA HIS A 23 -7.52 9.25 -6.92
C HIS A 23 -6.41 9.11 -5.86
N TRP A 24 -6.62 8.29 -4.84
CA TRP A 24 -5.62 8.01 -3.82
C TRP A 24 -4.65 6.94 -4.34
N PHE A 25 -3.37 7.29 -4.51
CA PHE A 25 -2.33 6.30 -4.77
C PHE A 25 -1.84 5.59 -3.49
N ASN A 26 -1.52 4.30 -3.60
CA ASN A 26 -0.85 3.57 -2.53
C ASN A 26 0.67 3.77 -2.62
N SER A 27 1.32 4.12 -1.51
CA SER A 27 2.77 4.37 -1.45
C SER A 27 3.64 3.11 -1.49
N GLY A 28 3.06 1.91 -1.61
CA GLY A 28 3.79 0.64 -1.65
C GLY A 28 4.69 0.46 -2.88
N MET A 29 4.37 1.12 -3.99
CA MET A 29 5.23 1.20 -5.17
C MET A 29 4.98 2.52 -5.88
N MET A 30 6.06 3.28 -6.12
CA MET A 30 6.02 4.57 -6.79
C MET A 30 7.21 4.68 -7.74
N VAL A 31 6.99 5.27 -8.91
CA VAL A 31 8.05 5.72 -9.80
C VAL A 31 8.12 7.24 -9.69
N ILE A 32 9.25 7.76 -9.20
CA ILE A 32 9.40 9.17 -8.84
C ILE A 32 10.38 9.80 -9.81
N SER A 33 9.91 10.74 -10.65
CA SER A 33 10.81 11.57 -11.44
C SER A 33 11.35 12.74 -10.62
N GLN A 34 12.43 13.38 -11.08
CA GLN A 34 13.02 14.52 -10.35
C GLN A 34 12.02 15.66 -10.09
N ALA A 35 11.09 15.90 -11.02
CA ALA A 35 10.03 16.91 -10.85
C ALA A 35 9.08 16.62 -9.68
N HIS A 36 8.96 15.36 -9.25
CA HIS A 36 8.10 14.92 -8.15
C HIS A 36 8.81 14.94 -6.78
N ARG A 37 10.10 15.30 -6.73
CA ARG A 37 10.87 15.39 -5.49
C ARG A 37 10.18 16.22 -4.39
N PRO A 38 9.48 17.34 -4.68
CA PRO A 38 8.78 18.12 -3.65
C PRO A 38 7.72 17.34 -2.85
N LEU A 39 7.14 16.26 -3.39
CA LEU A 39 6.20 15.39 -2.63
C LEU A 39 6.84 14.77 -1.38
N PHE A 40 8.15 14.60 -1.39
CA PHE A 40 8.92 13.96 -0.33
C PHE A 40 9.67 14.98 0.53
N ALA A 41 9.33 16.26 0.41
CA ALA A 41 9.76 17.25 1.38
C ALA A 41 9.22 16.87 2.76
N TRP A 42 10.04 17.04 3.79
CA TRP A 42 9.62 16.71 5.14
C TRP A 42 8.46 17.63 5.55
N PRO A 43 7.32 17.09 5.99
CA PRO A 43 6.18 17.89 6.42
C PRO A 43 6.53 18.61 7.73
N GLU A 44 5.89 19.76 7.97
CA GLU A 44 6.04 20.45 9.27
C GLU A 44 5.54 19.60 10.44
N LYS A 45 4.52 18.76 10.19
CA LYS A 45 3.94 17.85 11.19
C LYS A 45 3.67 16.48 10.58
N VAL A 46 4.29 15.46 11.17
CA VAL A 46 3.96 14.04 10.91
C VAL A 46 2.87 13.64 11.89
N THR A 47 1.75 13.14 11.37
CA THR A 47 0.66 12.59 12.17
C THR A 47 0.29 11.20 11.70
N SER A 48 -0.28 10.39 12.59
CA SER A 48 -0.74 9.04 12.27
C SER A 48 -2.25 9.04 12.10
N PHE A 49 -2.73 8.45 11.02
CA PHE A 49 -4.16 8.28 10.75
C PHE A 49 -4.57 6.83 10.99
N ALA A 50 -5.68 6.61 11.72
CA ALA A 50 -6.14 5.26 12.03
C ALA A 50 -6.66 4.58 10.75
N ALA A 51 -6.23 3.36 10.49
CA ALA A 51 -6.85 2.57 9.44
C ALA A 51 -8.28 2.17 9.87
N ARG A 52 -9.19 2.09 8.90
CA ARG A 52 -10.59 1.73 9.12
C ARG A 52 -10.95 0.49 8.31
N ASN A 53 -11.67 -0.44 8.91
CA ASN A 53 -12.23 -1.64 8.26
C ASN A 53 -13.30 -1.26 7.23
N LEU A 54 -13.77 -2.24 6.44
CA LEU A 54 -14.81 -2.01 5.41
C LEU A 54 -16.13 -1.52 6.02
N ASP A 55 -16.48 -2.00 7.21
CA ASP A 55 -17.65 -1.58 7.99
C ASP A 55 -17.50 -0.22 8.70
N GLY A 56 -16.36 0.46 8.54
CA GLY A 56 -16.05 1.75 9.17
C GLY A 56 -15.46 1.67 10.57
N SER A 57 -15.41 0.50 11.20
CA SER A 57 -14.78 0.30 12.50
C SER A 57 -13.28 0.57 12.47
N LEU A 58 -12.70 0.96 13.62
CA LEU A 58 -11.26 1.22 13.73
C LEU A 58 -10.47 -0.09 13.70
N ALA A 59 -9.43 -0.15 12.87
CA ALA A 59 -8.48 -1.24 12.90
C ALA A 59 -7.65 -1.18 14.20
N PRO A 60 -7.04 -2.30 14.65
CA PRO A 60 -6.17 -2.31 15.82
C PRO A 60 -5.09 -1.22 15.77
N PRO A 61 -4.62 -0.68 16.91
CA PRO A 61 -3.72 0.48 16.95
C PRO A 61 -2.42 0.35 16.15
N ARG A 62 -1.98 -0.88 15.84
CA ARG A 62 -0.82 -1.18 14.99
C ARG A 62 -1.04 -0.86 13.51
N PHE A 63 -2.28 -0.71 13.07
CA PHE A 63 -2.66 -0.36 11.71
C PHE A 63 -2.96 1.13 11.61
N ARG A 64 -1.88 1.89 11.46
CA ARG A 64 -1.95 3.34 11.18
C ARG A 64 -1.23 3.65 9.89
N TRP A 65 -1.70 4.67 9.19
CA TRP A 65 -1.04 5.20 8.01
C TRP A 65 -0.40 6.53 8.36
N TRP A 66 0.82 6.73 7.85
CA TRP A 66 1.63 7.90 8.16
C TRP A 66 1.95 8.63 6.87
N ASP A 67 2.60 7.93 5.95
CA ASP A 67 3.05 8.41 4.65
C ASP A 67 1.90 8.55 3.65
N MET A 68 1.06 7.53 3.51
CA MET A 68 0.09 7.43 2.42
C MET A 68 -0.95 8.58 2.42
N PRO A 69 -1.55 9.00 3.56
CA PRO A 69 -2.47 10.15 3.58
C PRO A 69 -1.72 11.46 3.35
N LEU A 70 -0.54 11.60 3.96
CA LEU A 70 0.29 12.79 3.84
C LEU A 70 0.69 13.07 2.40
N LEU A 71 1.25 12.07 1.70
CA LEU A 71 1.67 12.21 0.31
C LEU A 71 0.49 12.55 -0.62
N ASN A 72 -0.71 12.08 -0.30
CA ASN A 72 -1.91 12.39 -1.08
C ASN A 72 -2.51 13.76 -0.74
N CYS A 73 -2.32 14.28 0.47
CA CYS A 73 -2.59 15.67 0.77
C CYS A 73 -1.58 16.58 0.06
N GLU A 74 -0.29 16.27 0.15
CA GLU A 74 0.79 17.05 -0.47
C GLU A 74 0.68 17.11 -1.99
N ARG A 75 0.31 16.01 -2.67
CA ARG A 75 0.08 16.07 -4.12
C ARG A 75 -1.02 17.06 -4.50
N LEU A 76 -2.09 17.15 -3.70
CA LEU A 76 -3.18 18.08 -3.96
C LEU A 76 -2.74 19.52 -3.67
N ARG A 77 -2.01 19.73 -2.55
CA ARG A 77 -1.45 21.03 -2.19
C ARG A 77 -0.55 21.61 -3.26
N LEU A 78 0.28 20.75 -3.85
CA LEU A 78 1.28 21.09 -4.85
C LEU A 78 0.75 21.01 -6.29
N ASN A 79 -0.52 20.64 -6.48
CA ASN A 79 -1.13 20.39 -7.77
C ASN A 79 -0.31 19.43 -8.66
N ILE A 80 0.16 18.34 -8.06
CA ILE A 80 0.94 17.30 -8.73
C ILE A 80 0.00 16.22 -9.23
N GLU A 81 -0.02 16.03 -10.55
CA GLU A 81 -0.70 14.92 -11.20
C GLU A 81 0.04 13.61 -10.94
N ILE A 82 -0.71 12.53 -10.80
CA ILE A 82 -0.19 11.18 -10.61
C ILE A 82 -0.69 10.32 -11.76
N GLN A 83 0.23 9.56 -12.36
CA GLN A 83 -0.12 8.55 -13.34
C GLN A 83 -0.33 7.20 -12.63
N ASP A 84 -1.48 6.58 -12.86
CA ASP A 84 -1.74 5.23 -12.38
C ASP A 84 -0.96 4.21 -13.22
N LEU A 85 -0.07 3.46 -12.56
CA LEU A 85 0.68 2.37 -13.19
C LEU A 85 -0.18 1.11 -13.35
N GLY A 86 -1.32 1.05 -12.65
CA GLY A 86 -2.27 -0.04 -12.65
C GLY A 86 -1.90 -1.16 -11.69
N TYR A 87 -2.89 -2.00 -11.38
CA TYR A 87 -2.78 -3.06 -10.37
C TYR A 87 -1.67 -4.09 -10.63
N ARG A 88 -1.15 -4.21 -11.86
CA ARG A 88 -0.06 -5.16 -12.18
C ARG A 88 1.24 -4.83 -11.45
N TYR A 89 1.51 -3.56 -11.17
CA TYR A 89 2.75 -3.11 -10.53
C TYR A 89 2.63 -2.93 -9.02
N ASN A 90 1.44 -3.08 -8.43
CA ASN A 90 1.25 -3.02 -6.99
C ASN A 90 0.02 -3.84 -6.59
N TYR A 91 0.04 -5.15 -6.84
CA TYR A 91 -1.07 -6.02 -6.47
C TYR A 91 -1.07 -6.23 -4.96
N LEU A 92 -1.98 -5.58 -4.25
CA LEU A 92 -2.10 -5.68 -2.81
C LEU A 92 -2.71 -7.03 -2.41
N GLN A 93 -2.04 -7.77 -1.52
CA GLN A 93 -2.57 -9.02 -0.98
C GLN A 93 -3.95 -8.83 -0.32
N SER A 94 -4.24 -7.66 0.26
CA SER A 94 -5.57 -7.35 0.82
C SER A 94 -6.72 -7.47 -0.20
N LEU A 95 -6.44 -7.48 -1.51
CA LEU A 95 -7.43 -7.69 -2.57
C LEU A 95 -7.76 -9.18 -2.79
N SER A 96 -6.98 -10.11 -2.22
CA SER A 96 -7.16 -11.55 -2.45
C SER A 96 -8.48 -12.10 -1.90
N GLY A 97 -9.13 -11.40 -0.98
CA GLY A 97 -10.43 -11.77 -0.42
C GLY A 97 -11.64 -11.16 -1.13
N LEU A 98 -11.46 -10.32 -2.15
CA LEU A 98 -12.57 -9.74 -2.90
C LEU A 98 -13.02 -10.68 -4.03
N ASP A 99 -14.33 -10.77 -4.29
CA ASP A 99 -14.85 -11.63 -5.37
C ASP A 99 -14.52 -11.06 -6.76
N ASN A 100 -14.62 -9.73 -6.91
CA ASN A 100 -14.36 -9.04 -8.17
C ASN A 100 -12.91 -8.54 -8.25
N LYS A 101 -11.96 -9.47 -8.43
CA LYS A 101 -10.54 -9.14 -8.63
C LYS A 101 -10.32 -8.62 -10.06
N PRO A 102 -9.43 -7.65 -10.27
CA PRO A 102 -9.12 -7.16 -11.61
C PRO A 102 -8.43 -8.23 -12.47
N PHE A 103 -7.63 -9.12 -11.86
CA PHE A 103 -7.01 -10.29 -12.49
C PHE A 103 -6.43 -11.23 -11.41
N SER A 104 -5.99 -12.43 -11.82
CA SER A 104 -5.31 -13.38 -10.94
C SER A 104 -3.99 -12.82 -10.38
N PRO A 105 -3.70 -12.88 -9.07
CA PRO A 105 -2.46 -12.32 -8.50
C PRO A 105 -1.18 -12.83 -9.18
N LYS A 106 -1.20 -14.06 -9.72
CA LYS A 106 -0.10 -14.67 -10.50
C LYS A 106 0.33 -13.83 -11.71
N ASN A 107 -0.57 -13.03 -12.26
CA ASN A 107 -0.35 -12.19 -13.43
C ASN A 107 0.13 -10.76 -13.07
N SER A 108 0.37 -10.48 -11.79
CA SER A 108 1.05 -9.25 -11.36
C SER A 108 2.53 -9.30 -11.72
N PHE A 109 3.15 -8.13 -11.91
CA PHE A 109 4.60 -7.99 -11.98
C PHE A 109 5.20 -7.80 -10.59
N ILE A 110 4.46 -7.15 -9.70
CA ILE A 110 4.84 -6.95 -8.30
C ILE A 110 3.65 -7.33 -7.42
N PHE A 111 3.90 -8.30 -6.54
CA PHE A 111 2.95 -8.74 -5.53
C PHE A 111 3.32 -8.12 -4.19
N HIS A 112 2.48 -7.22 -3.70
CA HIS A 112 2.66 -6.55 -2.43
C HIS A 112 1.97 -7.35 -1.33
N GLY A 113 2.77 -8.13 -0.59
CA GLY A 113 2.33 -8.93 0.56
C GLY A 113 1.96 -8.08 1.78
N CYS A 114 1.01 -7.15 1.64
CA CYS A 114 0.48 -6.34 2.74
C CYS A 114 -0.53 -7.13 3.61
N GLY A 115 -0.89 -6.61 4.78
CA GLY A 115 -1.80 -7.29 5.71
C GLY A 115 -1.13 -8.34 6.62
N GLU A 116 -1.92 -9.05 7.42
CA GLU A 116 -1.41 -10.01 8.42
C GLU A 116 -1.14 -11.39 7.85
N ASP A 117 -2.07 -11.91 7.06
CA ASP A 117 -1.89 -13.18 6.35
C ASP A 117 -0.75 -13.04 5.32
N LYS A 118 0.15 -14.02 5.26
CA LYS A 118 1.26 -14.10 4.29
C LYS A 118 1.18 -15.35 3.41
N SER A 119 0.14 -16.16 3.55
CA SER A 119 -0.02 -17.41 2.79
C SER A 119 0.06 -17.19 1.28
N MET A 120 -0.59 -16.14 0.78
CA MET A 120 -0.57 -15.80 -0.65
C MET A 120 0.82 -15.33 -1.10
N LEU A 121 1.54 -14.57 -0.28
CA LEU A 121 2.92 -14.16 -0.59
C LEU A 121 3.81 -15.38 -0.84
N TYR A 122 3.74 -16.40 0.03
CA TYR A 122 4.54 -17.62 -0.15
C TYR A 122 4.15 -18.39 -1.42
N ARG A 123 2.86 -18.53 -1.70
CA ARG A 123 2.37 -19.15 -2.96
C ARG A 123 2.86 -18.41 -4.20
N MET A 124 2.96 -17.08 -4.13
CA MET A 124 3.48 -16.26 -5.21
C MET A 124 4.98 -16.47 -5.42
N ILE A 125 5.76 -16.56 -4.35
CA ILE A 125 7.20 -16.85 -4.44
C ILE A 125 7.41 -18.25 -5.04
N GLU A 126 6.65 -19.26 -4.62
CA GLU A 126 6.70 -20.60 -5.20
C GLU A 126 6.35 -20.57 -6.70
N THR A 127 5.27 -19.88 -7.08
CA THR A 127 4.83 -19.79 -8.48
C THR A 127 5.87 -19.11 -9.38
N TRP A 128 6.51 -18.04 -8.90
CA TRP A 128 7.44 -17.24 -9.72
C TRP A 128 8.87 -17.79 -9.75
N TYR A 129 9.33 -18.38 -8.65
CA TYR A 129 10.73 -18.80 -8.50
C TYR A 129 10.91 -20.31 -8.40
N GLY A 130 9.82 -21.10 -8.47
CA GLY A 130 9.86 -22.56 -8.39
C GLY A 130 10.37 -23.10 -7.05
N ARG A 131 10.45 -22.27 -6.00
CA ARG A 131 10.88 -22.69 -4.66
C ARG A 131 9.69 -23.20 -3.87
N ALA A 132 9.64 -24.50 -3.64
CA ALA A 132 8.77 -25.08 -2.63
C ALA A 132 9.23 -24.59 -1.24
N PHE A 133 8.33 -23.92 -0.51
CA PHE A 133 8.54 -23.68 0.91
C PHE A 133 8.02 -24.91 1.66
N PRO A 134 8.78 -25.48 2.62
CA PRO A 134 8.25 -26.56 3.44
C PRO A 134 6.98 -26.07 4.16
N ASP A 135 5.95 -26.90 4.24
CA ASP A 135 4.64 -26.56 4.83
C ASP A 135 4.75 -25.96 6.24
N HIS A 136 5.83 -26.27 6.95
CA HIS A 136 6.14 -25.75 8.27
C HIS A 136 6.52 -24.25 8.26
N ALA A 137 7.13 -23.73 7.19
CA ALA A 137 7.51 -22.31 7.07
C ALA A 137 6.29 -21.37 7.04
N ILE A 138 5.13 -21.88 6.63
CA ILE A 138 3.85 -21.15 6.63
C ILE A 138 3.34 -20.95 8.07
N ASN A 139 3.73 -21.83 9.00
CA ASN A 139 3.28 -21.84 10.39
C ASN A 139 4.39 -21.57 11.44
N THR A 140 5.63 -21.26 11.01
CA THR A 140 6.76 -21.04 11.92
C THR A 140 6.82 -19.57 12.37
N PRO A 141 7.03 -19.28 13.68
CA PRO A 141 7.28 -17.92 14.15
C PRO A 141 8.51 -17.32 13.46
N LYS A 142 8.35 -16.07 13.00
CA LYS A 142 9.29 -15.28 12.20
C LYS A 142 10.76 -15.42 12.67
N ARG A 143 11.57 -16.18 11.93
CA ARG A 143 12.94 -15.76 11.62
C ARG A 143 12.91 -15.19 10.22
N LEU A 144 13.02 -13.86 10.12
CA LEU A 144 13.21 -13.13 8.87
C LEU A 144 14.43 -13.71 8.16
N ILE A 145 14.21 -14.62 7.21
CA ILE A 145 15.18 -14.82 6.14
C ILE A 145 15.00 -13.60 5.25
N ALA A 146 15.80 -12.56 5.46
CA ALA A 146 15.93 -11.49 4.49
C ALA A 146 16.67 -12.08 3.27
N PRO A 147 16.04 -12.22 2.09
CA PRO A 147 16.81 -12.44 0.89
C PRO A 147 17.49 -11.12 0.58
N CYS A 148 18.82 -11.12 0.69
CA CYS A 148 19.68 -10.09 0.14
C CYS A 148 19.46 -10.10 -1.38
N ILE A 149 18.60 -9.20 -1.89
CA ILE A 149 18.57 -8.88 -3.31
C ILE A 149 19.70 -7.89 -3.51
N GLN A 150 20.87 -8.39 -3.88
CA GLN A 150 21.90 -7.55 -4.50
C GLN A 150 21.35 -7.14 -5.87
N ALA A 151 20.99 -5.87 -6.00
CA ALA A 151 20.76 -5.25 -7.31
C ALA A 151 22.12 -5.00 -7.97
N PHE A 152 22.25 -5.40 -9.24
CA PHE A 152 23.35 -5.04 -10.12
C PHE A 152 23.29 -3.56 -10.51
#